data_AF-I0AGJ7-F1
#
_entry.id   AF-I0AGJ7-F1
#
_cell.length_a   1.000
_cell.length_b   1.000
_cell.length_c   1.000
_cell.angle_alpha   90.00
_cell.angle_beta   90.00
_cell.angle_gamma   90.00
#
_symmetry.space_group_name_H-M   'P 1'
#
loop_
_entity.id
_entity.type
_entity.pdbx_description
1 polymer ?
#
loop_
_entity_poly.entity_id
_entity_poly.type
_entity_poly.pdbx_seq_one_letter_code
_entity_poly.pdbx_strand_id
1 'polypeptide(L)'
;MGVLIALTIISAWAFHLYYILNYAEVNFSSPLFYLHILIQAYLYTGLFITGHDAMHRTVSKNKTINDWIGRIATFLFAGMSYNRLIKNHFMHHKHPGDEKDPDFNTKSQNFFLWWLTFLYRYTTVTQLIVMAIAFNILKIWFDEISIWMFWVVPAFLGTFQLFYFGTYLPHKKPHTDEMQPHNARTLKKNHLVAMLTCYFFGYHHEHHESPHTPWWKLYQLK
;
A
#
# COMPACT_ATOMS: atom_id res chain seq x y z
N MET A 1 7.53 -12.88 -15.07
CA MET A 1 7.81 -12.82 -13.62
C MET A 1 6.85 -11.88 -12.89
N GLY A 2 6.74 -10.59 -13.26
CA GLY A 2 5.85 -9.65 -12.55
C GLY A 2 4.38 -10.07 -12.43
N VAL A 3 3.78 -10.56 -13.52
CA VAL A 3 2.40 -11.13 -13.48
C VAL A 3 2.27 -12.26 -12.46
N LEU A 4 3.24 -13.18 -12.40
CA LEU A 4 3.21 -14.29 -11.45
C LEU A 4 3.26 -13.77 -10.01
N ILE A 5 4.17 -12.84 -9.71
CA ILE A 5 4.30 -12.22 -8.39
C ILE A 5 3.01 -11.50 -7.98
N ALA A 6 2.42 -10.73 -8.90
CA ALA A 6 1.16 -10.03 -8.65
C ALA A 6 0.02 -11.01 -8.33
N LEU A 7 -0.11 -12.09 -9.12
CA LEU A 7 -1.11 -13.12 -8.88
C LEU A 7 -0.86 -13.84 -7.56
N THR A 8 0.38 -14.14 -7.20
CA THR A 8 0.72 -14.72 -5.89
C THR A 8 0.26 -13.83 -4.74
N ILE A 9 0.51 -12.53 -4.81
CA ILE A 9 0.08 -11.58 -3.75
C ILE A 9 -1.44 -11.51 -3.67
N ILE A 10 -2.12 -11.33 -4.80
CA ILE A 10 -3.60 -11.24 -4.86
C ILE A 10 -4.23 -12.54 -4.34
N SER A 11 -3.73 -13.69 -4.77
CA SER A 11 -4.20 -14.99 -4.31
C SER A 11 -3.91 -15.20 -2.83
N ALA A 12 -2.71 -14.86 -2.33
CA ALA A 12 -2.39 -14.97 -0.91
C ALA A 12 -3.33 -14.10 -0.05
N TRP A 13 -3.57 -12.85 -0.47
CA TRP A 13 -4.53 -11.96 0.19
C TRP A 13 -5.94 -12.56 0.21
N ALA A 14 -6.42 -13.06 -0.95
CA ALA A 14 -7.78 -13.59 -1.07
C ALA A 14 -7.96 -14.89 -0.28
N PHE A 15 -7.00 -15.82 -0.36
CA PHE A 15 -7.04 -17.09 0.34
C PHE A 15 -6.91 -16.91 1.85
N HIS A 16 -6.00 -16.05 2.31
CA HIS A 16 -5.87 -15.79 3.74
C HIS A 16 -7.12 -15.09 4.29
N LEU A 17 -7.68 -14.11 3.57
CA LEU A 17 -8.94 -13.47 3.95
C LEU A 17 -10.11 -14.47 4.01
N TYR A 18 -10.25 -15.31 2.98
CA TYR A 18 -11.26 -16.35 2.96
C TYR A 18 -11.10 -17.30 4.14
N TYR A 19 -9.88 -17.75 4.41
CA TYR A 19 -9.59 -18.64 5.52
C TYR A 19 -9.98 -18.03 6.87
N ILE A 20 -9.53 -16.80 7.17
CA ILE A 20 -9.77 -16.18 8.47
C ILE A 20 -11.25 -15.80 8.67
N LEU A 21 -11.99 -15.47 7.59
CA LEU A 21 -13.43 -15.20 7.69
C LEU A 21 -14.26 -16.47 7.95
N ASN A 22 -13.82 -17.64 7.49
CA ASN A 22 -14.56 -18.90 7.65
C ASN A 22 -14.14 -19.71 8.88
N TYR A 23 -12.87 -19.64 9.27
CA TYR A 23 -12.28 -20.62 10.19
C TYR A 23 -11.54 -19.99 11.38
N ALA A 24 -11.20 -18.70 11.35
CA ALA A 24 -10.54 -18.06 12.48
C ALA A 24 -11.56 -17.46 13.45
N GLU A 25 -11.35 -17.68 14.74
CA GLU A 25 -12.18 -17.10 15.79
C GLU A 25 -11.71 -15.68 16.15
N VAL A 26 -12.67 -14.79 16.39
CA VAL A 26 -12.38 -13.48 17.00
C VAL A 26 -12.17 -13.69 18.50
N ASN A 27 -10.89 -13.74 18.91
CA ASN A 27 -10.51 -13.97 20.29
C ASN A 27 -9.40 -12.99 20.71
N PHE A 28 -9.79 -11.93 21.44
CA PHE A 28 -8.88 -10.89 21.92
C PHE A 28 -7.82 -11.36 22.92
N SER A 29 -7.96 -12.56 23.49
CA SER A 29 -6.95 -13.15 24.36
C SER A 29 -5.93 -14.00 23.59
N SER A 30 -6.18 -14.30 22.31
CA SER A 30 -5.33 -15.17 21.50
C SER A 30 -4.27 -14.37 20.73
N PRO A 31 -2.97 -14.66 20.89
CA PRO A 31 -1.93 -14.06 20.05
C PRO A 31 -2.10 -14.37 18.55
N LEU A 32 -2.69 -15.54 18.23
CA LEU A 32 -2.92 -15.97 16.85
C LEU A 32 -3.95 -15.07 16.13
N PHE A 33 -4.94 -14.57 16.86
CA PHE A 33 -5.91 -13.61 16.33
C PHE A 33 -5.21 -12.33 15.81
N TYR A 34 -4.32 -11.75 16.60
CA TYR A 34 -3.55 -10.58 16.20
C TYR A 34 -2.56 -10.90 15.08
N LEU A 35 -1.97 -12.10 15.07
CA LEU A 35 -1.09 -12.51 13.98
C LEU A 35 -1.84 -12.55 12.63
N HIS A 36 -3.06 -13.08 12.60
CA HIS A 36 -3.89 -13.05 11.39
C HIS A 36 -4.19 -11.63 10.91
N ILE A 37 -4.51 -10.71 11.83
CA ILE A 37 -4.73 -9.29 11.50
C ILE A 37 -3.47 -8.69 10.84
N LEU A 38 -2.28 -8.95 11.42
CA LEU A 38 -1.01 -8.43 10.91
C LEU A 38 -0.64 -9.03 9.56
N ILE A 39 -0.83 -10.35 9.37
CA ILE A 39 -0.59 -11.02 8.09
C ILE A 39 -1.53 -10.44 7.03
N GLN A 40 -2.81 -10.29 7.35
CA GLN A 40 -3.77 -9.73 6.41
C GLN A 40 -3.44 -8.28 6.06
N ALA A 41 -3.00 -7.48 7.03
CA ALA A 41 -2.58 -6.09 6.81
C ALA A 41 -1.35 -6.01 5.89
N TYR A 42 -0.37 -6.88 6.10
CA TYR A 42 0.80 -7.00 5.23
C TYR A 42 0.41 -7.39 3.80
N LEU A 43 -0.54 -8.31 3.64
CA LEU A 43 -1.06 -8.68 2.32
C LEU A 43 -1.83 -7.53 1.65
N TYR A 44 -2.54 -6.70 2.42
CA TYR A 44 -3.10 -5.44 1.92
C TYR A 44 -2.00 -4.50 1.41
N THR A 45 -0.93 -4.28 2.17
CA THR A 45 0.25 -3.53 1.69
C THR A 45 0.77 -4.11 0.37
N GLY A 46 0.84 -5.44 0.24
CA GLY A 46 1.21 -6.12 -1.00
C GLY A 46 0.29 -5.82 -2.19
N LEU A 47 -1.03 -5.74 -1.97
CA LEU A 47 -1.98 -5.32 -3.01
C LEU A 47 -1.64 -3.92 -3.53
N PHE A 48 -1.38 -2.97 -2.63
CA PHE A 48 -1.04 -1.62 -3.05
C PHE A 48 0.30 -1.58 -3.79
N ILE A 49 1.33 -2.29 -3.31
CA ILE A 49 2.63 -2.38 -3.98
C ILE A 49 2.49 -2.99 -5.39
N THR A 50 1.62 -3.99 -5.56
CA THR A 50 1.28 -4.54 -6.87
C THR A 50 0.63 -3.48 -7.77
N GLY A 51 -0.31 -2.71 -7.20
CA GLY A 51 -0.95 -1.59 -7.88
C GLY A 51 0.06 -0.51 -8.30
N HIS A 52 0.95 -0.13 -7.40
CA HIS A 52 2.02 0.84 -7.59
C HIS A 52 2.98 0.45 -8.72
N ASP A 53 3.49 -0.78 -8.71
CA ASP A 53 4.38 -1.27 -9.77
C ASP A 53 3.68 -1.28 -11.14
N ALA A 54 2.37 -1.54 -11.16
CA ALA A 54 1.58 -1.41 -12.38
C ALA A 54 1.53 0.06 -12.87
N MET A 55 1.48 1.05 -11.99
CA MET A 55 1.54 2.48 -12.37
C MET A 55 2.83 2.80 -13.13
N HIS A 56 3.94 2.14 -12.77
CA HIS A 56 5.24 2.24 -13.45
C HIS A 56 5.45 1.31 -14.65
N ARG A 57 4.42 0.52 -15.01
CA ARG A 57 4.47 -0.45 -16.13
C ARG A 57 5.45 -1.59 -15.93
N THR A 58 5.76 -1.96 -14.70
CA THR A 58 6.78 -2.98 -14.40
C THR A 58 6.20 -4.39 -14.19
N VAL A 59 4.88 -4.52 -13.99
CA VAL A 59 4.21 -5.81 -13.78
C VAL A 59 4.16 -6.65 -15.07
N SER A 60 3.85 -6.03 -16.21
CA SER A 60 3.80 -6.70 -17.51
C SER A 60 4.20 -5.78 -18.66
N LYS A 61 4.89 -6.33 -19.66
CA LYS A 61 5.18 -5.65 -20.93
C LYS A 61 3.90 -5.38 -21.75
N ASN A 62 2.87 -6.21 -21.58
CA ASN A 62 1.57 -5.97 -22.20
C ASN A 62 0.81 -4.91 -21.38
N LYS A 63 0.61 -3.74 -22.00
CA LYS A 63 -0.04 -2.58 -21.39
C LYS A 63 -1.41 -2.91 -20.77
N THR A 64 -2.23 -3.68 -21.50
CA THR A 64 -3.58 -4.04 -21.08
C THR A 64 -3.55 -4.95 -19.85
N ILE A 65 -2.72 -6.00 -19.87
CA ILE A 65 -2.57 -6.92 -18.74
C ILE A 65 -2.05 -6.16 -17.50
N ASN A 66 -1.06 -5.29 -17.67
CA ASN A 66 -0.52 -4.48 -16.59
C ASN A 66 -1.59 -3.58 -15.95
N ASP A 67 -2.35 -2.85 -16.77
CA ASP A 67 -3.41 -1.96 -16.27
C ASP A 67 -4.53 -2.72 -15.57
N TRP A 68 -4.88 -3.92 -16.06
CA TRP A 68 -5.88 -4.76 -15.42
C TRP A 68 -5.43 -5.24 -14.04
N ILE A 69 -4.19 -5.73 -13.92
CA ILE A 69 -3.64 -6.15 -12.62
C ILE A 69 -3.62 -4.97 -11.65
N GLY A 70 -3.15 -3.81 -12.10
CA GLY A 70 -3.13 -2.59 -11.28
C GLY A 70 -4.51 -2.21 -10.77
N ARG A 71 -5.51 -2.20 -11.65
CA ARG A 71 -6.92 -1.92 -11.29
C ARG A 71 -7.47 -2.91 -10.27
N ILE A 72 -7.26 -4.20 -10.49
CA ILE A 72 -7.74 -5.25 -9.57
C ILE A 72 -7.09 -5.06 -8.21
N ALA A 73 -5.77 -4.90 -8.14
CA ALA A 73 -5.06 -4.77 -6.88
C ALA A 73 -5.49 -3.53 -6.08
N THR A 74 -5.61 -2.36 -6.73
CA THR A 74 -6.05 -1.13 -6.04
C THR A 74 -7.54 -1.16 -5.67
N PHE A 75 -8.38 -1.84 -6.47
CA PHE A 75 -9.79 -2.03 -6.15
C PHE A 75 -9.98 -2.97 -4.95
N LEU A 76 -9.26 -4.09 -4.89
CA LEU A 76 -9.32 -5.02 -3.77
C LEU A 76 -8.82 -4.39 -2.45
N PHE A 77 -7.87 -3.46 -2.53
CA PHE A 77 -7.36 -2.78 -1.35
C PHE A 77 -8.43 -1.93 -0.64
N ALA A 78 -9.11 -1.03 -1.36
CA ALA A 78 -10.16 -0.17 -0.78
C ALA A 78 -11.07 0.49 -1.83
N GLY A 79 -11.40 -0.22 -2.91
CA GLY A 79 -12.19 0.32 -4.02
C GLY A 79 -11.51 1.48 -4.75
N MET A 80 -10.18 1.55 -4.73
CA MET A 80 -9.46 2.74 -5.20
C MET A 80 -9.41 2.85 -6.73
N SER A 81 -9.55 4.08 -7.22
CA SER A 81 -9.42 4.38 -8.65
C SER A 81 -7.96 4.39 -9.08
N TYR A 82 -7.57 3.37 -9.84
CA TYR A 82 -6.23 3.24 -10.41
C TYR A 82 -5.78 4.46 -11.23
N ASN A 83 -6.69 5.06 -12.01
CA ASN A 83 -6.37 6.23 -12.83
C ASN A 83 -6.05 7.46 -11.97
N ARG A 84 -6.79 7.66 -10.86
CA ARG A 84 -6.51 8.75 -9.91
C ARG A 84 -5.18 8.52 -9.20
N LEU A 85 -4.91 7.28 -8.78
CA LEU A 85 -3.65 6.93 -8.14
C LEU A 85 -2.46 7.17 -9.07
N ILE A 86 -2.52 6.75 -10.35
CA ILE A 86 -1.48 7.06 -11.35
C ILE A 86 -1.19 8.56 -11.41
N LYS A 87 -2.24 9.38 -11.53
CA LYS A 87 -2.08 10.84 -11.65
C LYS A 87 -1.37 11.41 -10.42
N ASN A 88 -1.82 11.04 -9.24
CA ASN A 88 -1.24 11.53 -7.99
C ASN A 88 0.19 11.03 -7.80
N HIS A 89 0.44 9.75 -8.11
CA HIS A 89 1.74 9.12 -8.00
C HIS A 89 2.80 9.79 -8.89
N PHE A 90 2.45 10.11 -10.14
CA PHE A 90 3.36 10.86 -11.01
C PHE A 90 3.53 12.33 -10.60
N MET A 91 2.53 12.93 -9.94
CA MET A 91 2.72 14.25 -9.32
C MET A 91 3.72 14.18 -8.16
N HIS A 92 3.63 13.15 -7.32
CA HIS A 92 4.59 12.89 -6.25
C HIS A 92 6.02 12.74 -6.80
N HIS A 93 6.23 11.91 -7.82
CA HIS A 93 7.55 11.76 -8.45
C HIS A 93 8.11 13.04 -9.09
N LYS A 94 7.23 13.89 -9.63
CA LYS A 94 7.64 15.13 -10.32
C LYS A 94 7.97 16.27 -9.35
N HIS A 95 7.32 16.28 -8.20
CA HIS A 95 7.30 17.39 -7.26
C HIS A 95 7.65 16.97 -5.82
N PRO A 96 8.54 15.99 -5.59
CA PRO A 96 8.60 15.31 -4.32
C PRO A 96 8.98 16.27 -3.20
N GLY A 97 8.21 16.25 -2.10
CA GLY A 97 8.47 17.12 -0.96
C GLY A 97 8.15 18.61 -1.15
N ASP A 98 7.51 18.99 -2.26
CA ASP A 98 7.01 20.37 -2.49
C ASP A 98 5.48 20.49 -2.28
N GLU A 99 4.90 21.68 -2.49
CA GLU A 99 3.46 21.95 -2.29
C GLU A 99 2.53 21.25 -3.30
N LYS A 100 3.04 20.86 -4.46
CA LYS A 100 2.32 20.15 -5.53
C LYS A 100 2.34 18.64 -5.33
N ASP A 101 3.18 18.13 -4.44
CA ASP A 101 3.17 16.73 -4.03
C ASP A 101 1.88 16.40 -3.26
N PRO A 102 0.97 15.56 -3.81
CA PRO A 102 -0.25 15.20 -3.11
C PRO A 102 0.02 14.42 -1.81
N ASP A 103 1.19 13.79 -1.70
CA ASP A 103 1.58 12.93 -0.58
C ASP A 103 2.28 13.70 0.53
N PHE A 104 2.79 14.90 0.24
CA PHE A 104 3.54 15.70 1.20
C PHE A 104 2.66 16.66 2.02
N ASN A 105 2.98 16.82 3.30
CA ASN A 105 2.39 17.83 4.15
C ASN A 105 3.38 18.97 4.42
N THR A 106 3.13 20.10 3.78
CA THR A 106 3.95 21.31 3.92
C THR A 106 3.69 22.07 5.22
N LYS A 107 2.54 21.84 5.88
CA LYS A 107 2.09 22.56 7.08
C LYS A 107 2.58 21.94 8.38
N SER A 108 2.73 20.62 8.45
CA SER A 108 3.09 19.91 9.67
C SER A 108 3.92 18.67 9.42
N GLN A 109 4.92 18.44 10.27
CA GLN A 109 5.73 17.22 10.31
C GLN A 109 5.24 16.23 11.39
N ASN A 110 4.18 16.59 12.11
CA ASN A 110 3.52 15.66 13.03
C ASN A 110 2.93 14.50 12.23
N PHE A 111 3.29 13.28 12.62
CA PHE A 111 2.91 12.06 11.93
C PHE A 111 1.39 11.91 11.77
N PHE A 112 0.62 12.07 12.85
CA PHE A 112 -0.83 11.85 12.83
C PHE A 112 -1.56 12.91 12.00
N LEU A 113 -1.17 14.19 12.11
CA LEU A 113 -1.76 15.25 11.29
C LEU A 113 -1.50 15.04 9.80
N TRP A 114 -0.30 14.58 9.45
CA TRP A 114 0.03 14.25 8.08
C TRP A 114 -0.77 13.03 7.59
N TRP A 115 -0.79 11.94 8.36
CA TRP A 115 -1.56 10.75 8.00
C TRP A 115 -3.05 11.05 7.79
N LEU A 116 -3.69 11.83 8.66
CA LEU A 116 -5.08 12.25 8.49
C LEU A 116 -5.29 13.13 7.25
N THR A 117 -4.35 14.03 6.97
CA THR A 117 -4.37 14.85 5.74
C THR A 117 -4.27 13.97 4.50
N PHE A 118 -3.40 12.95 4.54
CA PHE A 118 -3.23 11.99 3.46
C PHE A 118 -4.52 11.20 3.23
N LEU A 119 -5.10 10.61 4.28
CA LEU A 119 -6.39 9.91 4.20
C LEU A 119 -7.48 10.81 3.59
N TYR A 120 -7.61 12.04 4.08
CA TYR A 120 -8.60 12.99 3.56
C TYR A 120 -8.44 13.27 2.05
N ARG A 121 -7.21 13.39 1.55
CA ARG A 121 -6.93 13.64 0.11
C ARG A 121 -7.21 12.42 -0.77
N TYR A 122 -7.04 11.21 -0.23
CA TYR A 122 -7.10 9.97 -1.01
C TYR A 122 -8.43 9.22 -0.90
N THR A 123 -9.16 9.39 0.21
CA THR A 123 -10.48 8.81 0.41
C THR A 123 -11.53 9.57 -0.41
N THR A 124 -12.30 8.84 -1.21
CA THR A 124 -13.40 9.40 -2.02
C THR A 124 -14.74 8.83 -1.59
N VAL A 125 -15.82 9.57 -1.82
CA VAL A 125 -17.20 9.09 -1.54
C VAL A 125 -17.49 7.79 -2.30
N THR A 126 -17.01 7.66 -3.53
CA THR A 126 -17.17 6.43 -4.32
C THR A 126 -16.51 5.23 -3.65
N GLN A 127 -15.27 5.38 -3.14
CA GLN A 127 -14.61 4.32 -2.38
C GLN A 127 -15.42 3.94 -1.14
N LEU A 128 -15.90 4.94 -0.39
CA LEU A 128 -16.72 4.69 0.80
C LEU A 128 -18.01 3.92 0.48
N ILE A 129 -18.68 4.26 -0.62
CA ILE A 129 -19.87 3.53 -1.11
C ILE A 129 -19.51 2.10 -1.50
N VAL A 130 -18.44 1.89 -2.27
CA VAL A 130 -17.97 0.55 -2.67
C VAL A 130 -17.66 -0.31 -1.44
N MET A 131 -16.94 0.25 -0.47
CA MET A 131 -16.59 -0.44 0.77
C MET A 131 -17.84 -0.73 1.62
N ALA A 132 -18.80 0.19 1.69
CA ALA A 132 -20.06 -0.04 2.41
C ALA A 132 -20.91 -1.15 1.76
N ILE A 133 -20.99 -1.17 0.42
CA ILE A 133 -21.68 -2.24 -0.31
C ILE A 133 -20.98 -3.58 -0.05
N ALA A 134 -19.66 -3.64 -0.22
CA ALA A 134 -18.89 -4.86 0.02
C ALA A 134 -19.02 -5.36 1.47
N PHE A 135 -19.01 -4.47 2.46
CA PHE A 135 -19.23 -4.80 3.86
C PHE A 135 -20.61 -5.47 4.08
N ASN A 136 -21.68 -4.86 3.54
CA ASN A 136 -23.03 -5.40 3.69
C ASN A 136 -23.22 -6.72 2.94
N ILE A 137 -22.56 -6.88 1.79
CA ILE A 137 -22.53 -8.16 1.05
C ILE A 137 -21.83 -9.23 1.89
N LEU A 138 -20.65 -8.96 2.46
CA LEU A 138 -19.94 -9.92 3.33
C LEU A 138 -20.78 -10.33 4.54
N LYS A 139 -21.54 -9.40 5.11
CA LYS A 139 -22.41 -9.62 6.28
C LYS A 139 -23.54 -10.64 6.02
N ILE A 140 -23.81 -10.99 4.75
CA ILE A 140 -24.76 -12.07 4.41
C ILE A 140 -24.22 -13.45 4.83
N TRP A 141 -22.89 -13.64 4.81
CA TRP A 141 -22.25 -14.93 5.07
C TRP A 141 -21.37 -14.97 6.31
N PHE A 142 -20.91 -13.82 6.81
CA PHE A 142 -19.95 -13.74 7.90
C PHE A 142 -20.42 -12.85 9.04
N ASP A 143 -20.00 -13.19 10.26
CA ASP A 143 -20.25 -12.37 11.44
C ASP A 143 -19.65 -10.98 11.29
N GLU A 144 -20.40 -9.98 11.73
CA GLU A 144 -20.02 -8.58 11.56
C GLU A 144 -18.67 -8.25 12.22
N ILE A 145 -18.43 -8.78 13.41
CA ILE A 145 -17.17 -8.56 14.14
C ILE A 145 -15.97 -9.16 13.38
N SER A 146 -16.16 -10.31 12.72
CA SER A 146 -15.12 -10.94 11.91
C SER A 146 -14.78 -10.08 10.69
N ILE A 147 -15.78 -9.46 10.04
CA ILE A 147 -15.55 -8.53 8.93
C ILE A 147 -14.77 -7.30 9.41
N TRP A 148 -15.14 -6.72 10.55
CA TRP A 148 -14.39 -5.60 11.12
C TRP A 148 -12.95 -5.97 11.42
N MET A 149 -12.72 -7.09 12.13
CA MET A 149 -11.40 -7.46 12.63
C MET A 149 -10.49 -8.02 11.54
N PHE A 150 -11.03 -8.74 10.56
CA PHE A 150 -10.22 -9.43 9.55
C PHE A 150 -10.23 -8.77 8.16
N TRP A 151 -11.12 -7.83 7.88
CA TRP A 151 -11.17 -7.13 6.59
C TRP A 151 -10.93 -5.63 6.74
N VAL A 152 -11.69 -4.95 7.60
CA VAL A 152 -11.60 -3.49 7.73
C VAL A 152 -10.34 -3.05 8.47
N VAL A 153 -10.08 -3.58 9.68
CA VAL A 153 -8.89 -3.23 10.47
C VAL A 153 -7.59 -3.50 9.70
N PRO A 154 -7.40 -4.66 9.03
CA PRO A 154 -6.23 -4.92 8.22
C PRO A 154 -6.04 -3.94 7.05
N ALA A 155 -7.11 -3.49 6.39
CA ALA A 155 -7.02 -2.48 5.33
C ALA A 155 -6.50 -1.13 5.86
N PHE A 156 -6.95 -0.71 7.05
CA PHE A 156 -6.45 0.48 7.73
C PHE A 156 -4.99 0.32 8.15
N LEU A 157 -4.60 -0.82 8.71
CA LEU A 157 -3.22 -1.11 9.10
C LEU A 157 -2.29 -1.15 7.88
N GLY A 158 -2.72 -1.75 6.76
CA GLY A 158 -1.98 -1.74 5.51
C GLY A 158 -1.78 -0.31 4.98
N THR A 159 -2.80 0.56 5.10
CA THR A 159 -2.69 1.99 4.76
C THR A 159 -1.68 2.71 5.66
N PHE A 160 -1.71 2.42 6.96
CA PHE A 160 -0.76 2.98 7.92
C PHE A 160 0.68 2.57 7.59
N GLN A 161 0.91 1.29 7.31
CA GLN A 161 2.20 0.74 6.94
C GLN A 161 2.75 1.39 5.65
N LEU A 162 1.92 1.47 4.61
CA LEU A 162 2.25 2.14 3.35
C LEU A 162 2.61 3.60 3.56
N PHE A 163 1.78 4.35 4.30
CA PHE A 163 2.02 5.75 4.57
C PHE A 163 3.32 5.95 5.36
N TYR A 164 3.57 5.13 6.40
CA TYR A 164 4.76 5.28 7.22
C TYR A 164 6.04 5.04 6.41
N PHE A 165 6.13 3.90 5.72
CA PHE A 165 7.36 3.48 5.04
C PHE A 165 7.51 4.01 3.61
N GLY A 166 6.41 4.32 2.94
CA GLY A 166 6.39 4.78 1.55
C GLY A 166 6.15 6.29 1.37
N THR A 167 5.82 7.03 2.44
CA THR A 167 5.53 8.46 2.34
C THR A 167 6.19 9.27 3.46
N TYR A 168 5.80 9.02 4.71
CA TYR A 168 6.22 9.84 5.85
C TYR A 168 7.71 9.73 6.12
N LEU A 169 8.22 8.50 6.36
CA LEU A 169 9.62 8.29 6.72
C LEU A 169 10.57 8.71 5.59
N PRO A 170 10.30 8.39 4.30
CA PRO A 170 11.15 8.82 3.19
C PRO A 170 11.18 10.34 2.99
N HIS A 171 10.06 11.04 3.17
CA HIS A 171 9.94 12.45 2.76
C HIS A 171 9.86 13.47 3.89
N LYS A 172 9.73 13.08 5.17
CA LYS A 172 9.69 14.06 6.27
C LYS A 172 10.93 14.95 6.31
N LYS A 173 10.80 16.20 6.76
CA LYS A 173 11.89 17.15 6.98
C LYS A 173 12.77 16.73 8.19
N PRO A 174 14.01 17.24 8.32
CA PRO A 174 14.73 18.08 7.35
C PRO A 174 15.16 17.30 6.11
N HIS A 175 15.16 17.97 4.95
CA HIS A 175 15.77 17.46 3.72
C HIS A 175 17.25 17.85 3.71
N THR A 176 18.11 16.93 3.28
CA THR A 176 19.55 17.15 3.16
C THR A 176 19.95 17.17 1.68
N ASP A 177 21.17 17.62 1.38
CA ASP A 177 21.68 17.65 0.00
C ASP A 177 21.74 16.25 -0.63
N GLU A 178 22.05 15.22 0.17
CA GLU A 178 22.04 13.81 -0.25
C GLU A 178 20.66 13.28 -0.68
N MET A 179 19.58 13.97 -0.28
CA MET A 179 18.22 13.59 -0.65
C MET A 179 17.79 14.20 -1.99
N GLN A 180 18.57 15.12 -2.57
CA GLN A 180 18.27 15.74 -3.85
C GLN A 180 18.51 14.75 -5.01
N PRO A 181 17.75 14.86 -6.12
CA PRO A 181 16.65 15.81 -6.36
C PRO A 181 15.29 15.35 -5.80
N HIS A 182 15.24 14.16 -5.19
CA HIS A 182 13.99 13.48 -4.90
C HIS A 182 13.37 13.79 -3.54
N ASN A 183 14.03 14.58 -2.69
CA ASN A 183 13.62 14.83 -1.30
C ASN A 183 13.22 13.54 -0.56
N ALA A 184 13.90 12.44 -0.88
CA ALA A 184 13.58 11.09 -0.45
C ALA A 184 14.81 10.45 0.21
N ARG A 185 14.60 9.77 1.33
CA ARG A 185 15.60 8.90 1.97
C ARG A 185 15.20 7.44 1.88
N THR A 186 16.13 6.59 2.25
CA THR A 186 16.05 5.13 2.11
C THR A 186 16.40 4.45 3.43
N LEU A 187 15.86 3.25 3.65
CA LEU A 187 16.23 2.42 4.81
C LEU A 187 17.69 1.97 4.72
N LYS A 188 18.32 1.75 5.88
CA LYS A 188 19.62 1.06 5.93
C LYS A 188 19.48 -0.34 5.31
N LYS A 189 20.51 -0.78 4.58
CA LYS A 189 20.49 -2.06 3.85
C LYS A 189 20.27 -3.23 4.80
N ASN A 190 19.06 -3.79 4.74
CA ASN A 190 18.68 -5.01 5.43
C ASN A 190 17.47 -5.61 4.70
N HIS A 191 17.69 -6.72 4.00
CA HIS A 191 16.68 -7.28 3.10
C HIS A 191 15.44 -7.80 3.84
N LEU A 192 15.62 -8.34 5.05
CA LEU A 192 14.50 -8.82 5.86
C LEU A 192 13.64 -7.65 6.31
N VAL A 193 14.26 -6.60 6.86
CA VAL A 193 13.54 -5.39 7.29
C VAL A 193 12.85 -4.75 6.10
N ALA A 194 13.55 -4.53 4.98
CA ALA A 194 13.00 -3.90 3.80
C ALA A 194 11.77 -4.65 3.25
N MET A 195 11.83 -5.99 3.23
CA MET A 195 10.70 -6.84 2.83
C MET A 195 9.52 -6.68 3.80
N LEU A 196 9.74 -6.89 5.10
CA LEU A 196 8.68 -6.87 6.11
C LEU A 196 8.02 -5.50 6.27
N THR A 197 8.79 -4.41 6.08
CA THR A 197 8.24 -3.06 6.25
C THR A 197 7.37 -2.63 5.09
N CYS A 198 7.75 -2.93 3.84
CA CYS A 198 6.98 -2.47 2.68
C CYS A 198 7.47 -3.09 1.36
N TYR A 199 7.72 -4.41 1.30
CA TYR A 199 8.12 -5.08 0.04
C TYR A 199 9.32 -4.40 -0.67
N PHE A 200 10.38 -4.09 0.07
CA PHE A 200 11.56 -3.35 -0.42
C PHE A 200 11.32 -1.90 -0.83
N PHE A 201 10.09 -1.39 -0.76
CA PHE A 201 9.77 0.01 -1.07
C PHE A 201 10.38 1.02 -0.08
N GLY A 202 10.88 0.54 1.06
CA GLY A 202 11.72 1.33 1.96
C GLY A 202 13.06 1.75 1.32
N TYR A 203 13.47 1.13 0.21
CA TYR A 203 14.52 1.64 -0.68
C TYR A 203 13.99 2.75 -1.60
N HIS A 204 13.43 3.78 -0.97
CA HIS A 204 12.54 4.73 -1.63
C HIS A 204 13.29 5.75 -2.49
N HIS A 205 14.49 6.16 -2.07
CA HIS A 205 15.35 7.00 -2.91
C HIS A 205 15.71 6.26 -4.21
N GLU A 206 16.10 4.98 -4.11
CA GLU A 206 16.42 4.14 -5.27
C GLU A 206 15.22 3.93 -6.18
N HIS A 207 14.00 3.87 -5.61
CA HIS A 207 12.76 3.85 -6.36
C HIS A 207 12.53 5.14 -7.17
N HIS A 208 12.76 6.32 -6.58
CA HIS A 208 12.65 7.59 -7.30
C HIS A 208 13.69 7.73 -8.40
N GLU A 209 14.92 7.28 -8.16
CA GLU A 209 16.02 7.26 -9.15
C GLU A 209 15.77 6.26 -10.29
N SER A 210 15.16 5.11 -9.98
CA SER A 210 14.89 4.02 -10.94
C SER A 210 13.44 3.53 -10.87
N PRO A 211 12.45 4.34 -11.28
CA PRO A 211 11.03 4.02 -11.11
C PRO A 211 10.55 2.82 -11.94
N HIS A 212 11.33 2.42 -12.94
CA HIS A 212 11.05 1.22 -13.75
C HIS A 212 11.65 -0.07 -13.15
N THR A 213 12.33 0.02 -12.01
CA THR A 213 12.80 -1.15 -11.27
C THR A 213 11.65 -1.66 -10.38
N PRO A 214 11.12 -2.86 -10.62
CA PRO A 214 10.04 -3.40 -9.79
C PRO A 214 10.51 -3.67 -8.37
N TRP A 215 9.58 -3.70 -7.42
CA TRP A 215 9.89 -3.80 -5.99
C TRP A 215 10.78 -5.02 -5.66
N TRP A 216 10.54 -6.16 -6.31
CA TRP A 216 11.30 -7.41 -6.09
C TRP A 216 12.73 -7.38 -6.65
N LYS A 217 13.15 -6.27 -7.26
CA LYS A 217 14.52 -6.02 -7.73
C LYS A 217 15.17 -4.78 -7.10
N LEU A 218 14.43 -3.96 -6.35
CA LEU A 218 14.96 -2.74 -5.74
C LEU A 218 16.19 -2.99 -4.84
N TYR A 219 16.25 -4.15 -4.18
CA TYR A 219 17.40 -4.52 -3.34
C TYR A 219 18.74 -4.57 -4.10
N GLN A 220 18.71 -4.71 -5.42
CA GLN A 220 19.92 -4.77 -6.26
C GLN A 220 20.52 -3.39 -6.50
N LEU A 221 19.75 -2.32 -6.29
CA LEU A 221 20.20 -0.93 -6.42
C LEU A 221 20.79 -0.38 -5.11
N LYS A 222 20.68 -1.14 -4.02
CA LYS A 222 21.17 -0.81 -2.67
C LYS A 222 22.42 -1.60 -2.32
#